data_AF-A0A1I2IF39-F1
#
_entry.id   AF-A0A1I2IF39-F1
#
_cell.length_a   1.000
_cell.length_b   1.000
_cell.length_c   1.000
_cell.angle_alpha   90.00
_cell.angle_beta   90.00
_cell.angle_gamma   90.00
#
_symmetry.space_group_name_H-M   'P 1'
#
loop_
_entity.id
_entity.type
_entity.pdbx_description
1 polymer ?
#
loop_
_entity_poly.entity_id
_entity_poly.type
_entity_poly.pdbx_seq_one_letter_code
_entity_poly.pdbx_strand_id
1 'polypeptide(L)'
;MWDERLGWAFELIADDLAARTAALVRLAEAQRKVADALGRSNEMWWLTRPLGVDEQYREPAFLQARQKYQQAQRGSLPDGLWNSPVGEDPATSPRLPYVLLFLEREARYPQEWTRHAKSWGTKQSLIRDLARRIP
;
A
#
# COMPACT_ATOMS: atom_id res chain seq x y z
N MET A 1 8.42 5.95 -11.20
CA MET A 1 8.02 7.22 -10.56
C MET A 1 6.76 6.98 -9.69
N TRP A 2 6.49 7.73 -8.63
CA TRP A 2 5.26 7.56 -7.83
C TRP A 2 4.00 7.82 -8.67
N ASP A 3 4.07 8.81 -9.56
CA ASP A 3 2.98 9.20 -10.45
C ASP A 3 2.57 8.09 -11.43
N GLU A 4 3.53 7.42 -12.05
CA GLU A 4 3.26 6.25 -12.90
C GLU A 4 2.52 5.13 -12.15
N ARG A 5 2.73 4.99 -10.83
CA ARG A 5 2.15 3.90 -10.03
C ARG A 5 0.81 4.27 -9.41
N LEU A 6 0.70 5.50 -8.91
CA LEU A 6 -0.38 5.94 -8.04
C LEU A 6 -0.98 7.30 -8.46
N GLY A 7 -0.55 7.92 -9.56
CA GLY A 7 -1.11 9.18 -10.06
C GLY A 7 -2.62 9.10 -10.31
N TRP A 8 -3.11 7.94 -10.75
CA TRP A 8 -4.54 7.66 -10.90
C TRP A 8 -5.34 7.77 -9.58
N ALA A 9 -4.68 7.69 -8.43
CA ALA A 9 -5.35 7.68 -7.14
C ALA A 9 -5.94 9.04 -6.77
N PHE A 10 -5.46 10.15 -7.34
CA PHE A 10 -6.05 11.48 -7.12
C PHE A 10 -7.52 11.54 -7.55
N GLU A 11 -7.90 10.75 -8.55
CA GLU A 11 -9.29 10.64 -9.00
C GLU A 11 -10.21 10.02 -7.94
N LEU A 12 -9.69 9.39 -6.88
CA LEU A 12 -10.52 8.82 -5.78
C LEU A 12 -11.26 9.89 -4.96
N ILE A 13 -10.79 11.14 -5.00
CA ILE A 13 -11.41 12.29 -4.33
C ILE A 13 -11.99 13.31 -5.32
N ALA A 14 -12.00 12.99 -6.62
CA ALA A 14 -12.57 13.87 -7.64
C ALA A 14 -14.07 14.06 -7.42
N ASP A 15 -14.56 15.27 -7.68
CA ASP A 15 -15.99 15.60 -7.65
C ASP A 15 -16.73 14.97 -8.84
N ASP A 16 -16.02 14.69 -9.94
CA ASP A 16 -16.58 13.94 -11.06
C ASP A 16 -16.82 12.48 -10.68
N LEU A 17 -18.09 12.08 -10.70
CA LEU A 17 -18.52 10.73 -10.35
C LEU A 17 -17.95 9.68 -11.32
N ALA A 18 -17.77 10.00 -12.60
CA ALA A 18 -17.26 9.05 -13.59
C ALA A 18 -15.77 8.75 -13.33
N ALA A 19 -14.94 9.78 -13.19
CA ALA A 19 -13.54 9.66 -12.83
C ALA A 19 -13.36 8.90 -11.51
N ARG A 20 -14.13 9.26 -10.48
CA ARG A 20 -14.09 8.59 -9.17
C ARG A 20 -14.47 7.11 -9.26
N THR A 21 -15.49 6.77 -10.03
CA THR A 21 -15.91 5.38 -10.23
C THR A 21 -14.81 4.57 -10.93
N ALA A 22 -14.19 5.12 -11.98
CA ALA A 22 -13.06 4.48 -12.66
C ALA A 22 -11.87 4.27 -11.72
N ALA A 23 -11.58 5.25 -10.86
CA ALA A 23 -10.52 5.16 -9.86
C ALA A 23 -10.80 4.06 -8.80
N LEU A 24 -12.05 3.93 -8.35
CA LEU A 24 -12.46 2.87 -7.42
C LEU A 24 -12.32 1.48 -8.04
N VAL A 25 -12.67 1.31 -9.32
CA VAL A 25 -12.45 0.06 -10.06
C VAL A 25 -10.96 -0.28 -10.12
N ARG A 26 -10.11 0.68 -10.48
CA ARG A 26 -8.65 0.50 -10.50
C ARG A 26 -8.10 0.13 -9.12
N LEU A 27 -8.58 0.78 -8.06
CA LEU A 27 -8.20 0.45 -6.68
C LEU A 27 -8.57 -0.99 -6.32
N ALA A 28 -9.80 -1.42 -6.63
CA ALA A 28 -10.24 -2.78 -6.36
C ALA A 28 -9.39 -3.82 -7.12
N GLU A 29 -9.04 -3.55 -8.38
CA GLU A 29 -8.15 -4.40 -9.16
C GLU A 29 -6.73 -4.46 -8.58
N ALA A 30 -6.17 -3.32 -8.18
CA ALA A 30 -4.86 -3.25 -7.55
C ALA A 30 -4.84 -4.02 -6.23
N GLN A 31 -5.86 -3.86 -5.39
CA GLN A 31 -6.01 -4.61 -4.13
C GLN A 31 -6.16 -6.11 -4.37
N ARG A 32 -6.90 -6.53 -5.41
CA ARG A 32 -6.99 -7.94 -5.80
C ARG A 32 -5.63 -8.51 -6.19
N LYS A 33 -4.85 -7.78 -7.02
CA LYS A 33 -3.50 -8.19 -7.41
C LYS A 33 -2.57 -8.35 -6.20
N VAL A 34 -2.68 -7.45 -5.20
CA VAL A 34 -1.94 -7.56 -3.94
C VAL A 34 -2.34 -8.81 -3.17
N ALA A 35 -3.65 -9.07 -3.04
CA ALA A 35 -4.16 -10.25 -2.34
C ALA A 35 -3.71 -11.56 -3.00
N ASP A 36 -3.77 -11.64 -4.34
CA ASP A 36 -3.32 -12.80 -5.10
C ASP A 36 -1.82 -13.04 -4.93
N ALA A 37 -1.02 -11.97 -5.00
CA ALA A 37 0.42 -12.06 -4.81
C ALA A 37 0.80 -12.45 -3.37
N LEU A 38 0.07 -11.95 -2.38
CA LEU A 38 0.22 -12.36 -0.98
C LEU A 38 -0.12 -13.83 -0.79
N GLY A 39 -1.22 -14.31 -1.39
CA GLY A 39 -1.61 -15.72 -1.38
C GLY A 39 -0.48 -16.62 -1.88
N ARG A 40 0.12 -16.29 -3.03
CA ARG A 40 1.27 -17.02 -3.59
C ARG A 40 2.51 -16.94 -2.70
N SER A 41 2.81 -15.77 -2.13
CA SER A 41 3.93 -15.64 -1.20
C SER A 41 3.75 -16.50 0.06
N ASN A 42 2.52 -16.57 0.59
CA ASN A 42 2.19 -17.40 1.74
C ASN A 42 2.21 -18.89 1.39
N GLU A 43 1.72 -19.28 0.22
CA GLU A 43 1.81 -20.65 -0.27
C GLU A 43 3.26 -21.11 -0.37
N MET A 44 4.13 -20.30 -0.99
CA MET A 44 5.56 -20.60 -1.06
C MET A 44 6.19 -20.70 0.33
N TRP A 45 5.82 -19.81 1.26
CA TRP A 45 6.25 -19.90 2.65
C TRP A 45 5.84 -21.23 3.30
N TRP A 46 4.59 -21.66 3.11
CA TRP A 46 4.13 -22.94 3.67
C TRP A 46 4.87 -24.14 3.09
N LEU A 47 5.13 -24.15 1.79
CA LEU A 47 5.83 -25.24 1.11
C LEU A 47 7.31 -25.34 1.54
N THR A 48 7.96 -24.22 1.81
CA THR A 48 9.38 -24.17 2.20
C THR A 48 9.60 -24.28 3.71
N ARG A 49 8.53 -24.31 4.52
CA ARG A 49 8.58 -24.42 5.98
C ARG A 49 9.46 -25.57 6.52
N PRO A 50 9.50 -26.78 5.90
CA PRO A 50 10.35 -27.86 6.40
C PRO A 50 11.86 -27.59 6.38
N LEU A 51 12.32 -26.57 5.65
CA LEU A 51 13.75 -26.26 5.51
C LEU A 51 14.36 -25.57 6.74
N GLY A 52 13.53 -25.10 7.67
CA GLY A 52 13.99 -24.24 8.78
C GLY A 52 14.03 -22.76 8.39
N VAL A 53 14.02 -21.88 9.40
CA VAL A 53 13.76 -20.44 9.20
C VAL A 53 14.80 -19.77 8.28
N ASP A 54 16.09 -20.04 8.48
CA ASP A 54 17.16 -19.36 7.74
C ASP A 54 17.20 -19.77 6.26
N GLU A 55 17.14 -21.08 5.99
CA GLU A 55 17.10 -21.65 4.64
C GLU A 55 15.81 -21.24 3.91
N GLN A 56 14.68 -21.18 4.62
CA GLN A 56 13.42 -20.70 4.07
C GLN A 56 13.51 -19.26 3.53
N TYR A 57 14.25 -18.37 4.19
CA TYR A 57 14.48 -17.01 3.69
C TYR A 57 15.44 -16.93 2.51
N ARG A 58 16.22 -17.99 2.25
CA ARG A 58 17.13 -18.10 1.10
C ARG A 58 16.50 -18.79 -0.10
N GLU A 59 15.36 -19.45 0.08
CA GLU A 59 14.69 -20.18 -0.99
C GLU A 59 14.31 -19.28 -2.17
N PRO A 60 14.85 -19.54 -3.38
CA PRO A 60 14.65 -18.66 -4.54
C PRO A 60 13.17 -18.45 -4.89
N ALA A 61 12.36 -19.51 -4.78
CA ALA A 61 10.95 -19.45 -5.12
C ALA A 61 10.14 -18.61 -4.11
N PHE A 62 10.48 -18.69 -2.81
CA PHE A 62 9.89 -17.81 -1.80
C PHE A 62 10.31 -16.35 -2.01
N LEU A 63 11.60 -16.10 -2.25
CA LEU A 63 12.11 -14.74 -2.53
C LEU A 63 11.43 -14.11 -3.75
N GLN A 64 11.26 -14.88 -4.84
CA GLN A 64 10.57 -14.39 -6.04
C GLN A 64 9.09 -14.07 -5.76
N ALA A 65 8.39 -14.92 -5.01
CA ALA A 65 6.99 -14.68 -4.65
C ALA A 65 6.84 -13.46 -3.75
N ARG A 66 7.73 -13.31 -2.77
CA ARG A 66 7.80 -12.14 -1.87
C ARG A 66 8.09 -10.85 -2.65
N GLN A 67 9.01 -10.89 -3.61
CA GLN A 67 9.30 -9.73 -4.46
C GLN A 67 8.09 -9.32 -5.30
N LYS A 68 7.38 -10.28 -5.90
CA LYS A 68 6.14 -10.01 -6.65
C LYS A 68 5.07 -9.37 -5.77
N TYR A 69 4.91 -9.85 -4.54
CA TYR A 69 4.02 -9.24 -3.55
C TYR A 69 4.40 -7.80 -3.23
N GLN A 70 5.68 -7.53 -2.93
CA GLN A 70 6.17 -6.17 -2.67
C GLN A 70 5.96 -5.22 -3.86
N GLN A 71 6.15 -5.70 -5.09
CA GLN A 71 5.89 -4.90 -6.29
C GLN A 71 4.40 -4.61 -6.47
N ALA A 72 3.52 -5.59 -6.22
CA ALA A 72 2.09 -5.37 -6.25
C ALA A 72 1.65 -4.34 -5.21
N GLN A 73 2.19 -4.42 -3.99
CA GLN A 73 1.88 -3.44 -2.93
C GLN A 73 2.19 -2.01 -3.36
N ARG A 74 3.35 -1.79 -3.98
CA ARG A 74 3.77 -0.45 -4.46
C ARG A 74 2.80 0.23 -5.42
N GLY A 75 1.91 -0.52 -6.07
CA GLY A 75 0.90 -0.01 -7.00
C GLY A 75 -0.52 0.08 -6.43
N SER A 76 -0.70 -0.15 -5.12
CA SER A 76 -2.03 -0.19 -4.49
C SER A 76 -2.09 0.70 -3.26
N LEU A 77 -3.24 1.32 -3.01
CA LEU A 77 -3.52 1.98 -1.74
C LEU A 77 -4.26 1.03 -0.79
N PRO A 78 -3.97 1.08 0.52
CA PRO A 78 -2.94 1.91 1.16
C PRO A 78 -1.53 1.27 1.22
N ASP A 79 -1.37 0.00 0.84
CA ASP A 79 -0.15 -0.79 1.04
C ASP A 79 1.13 -0.17 0.43
N GLY A 80 1.00 0.46 -0.74
CA GLY A 80 2.10 1.09 -1.46
C GLY A 80 2.66 2.31 -0.75
N LEU A 81 1.87 2.92 0.15
CA LEU A 81 2.36 3.95 1.03
C LEU A 81 3.33 3.32 2.03
N TRP A 82 2.95 2.25 2.72
CA TRP A 82 3.60 1.85 3.97
C TRP A 82 5.01 1.27 3.90
N ASN A 83 5.53 1.00 2.69
CA ASN A 83 6.85 0.38 2.48
C ASN A 83 7.98 1.39 2.19
N SER A 84 7.95 2.60 2.77
CA SER A 84 9.01 3.61 2.54
C SER A 84 10.34 3.20 3.20
N PRO A 85 11.49 3.51 2.57
CA PRO A 85 12.80 3.30 3.18
C PRO A 85 12.92 4.05 4.51
N VAL A 86 13.49 3.39 5.51
CA VAL A 86 13.79 4.01 6.80
C VAL A 86 14.68 5.24 6.59
N GLY A 87 14.26 6.41 7.07
CA GLY A 87 15.05 7.64 7.05
C GLY A 87 14.69 8.67 5.97
N GLU A 88 13.70 8.39 5.11
CA GLU A 88 13.18 9.38 4.17
C GLU A 88 12.47 10.52 4.92
N ASP A 89 12.77 11.78 4.58
CA ASP A 89 12.06 12.93 5.14
C ASP A 89 10.65 13.04 4.56
N PRO A 90 9.58 12.90 5.38
CA PRO A 90 8.20 12.98 4.91
C PRO A 90 7.87 14.29 4.19
N ALA A 91 8.47 15.41 4.59
CA ALA A 91 8.16 16.73 4.03
C ALA A 91 8.67 16.90 2.59
N THR A 92 9.79 16.27 2.24
CA THR A 92 10.38 16.29 0.90
C THR A 92 10.10 15.02 0.10
N SER A 93 9.38 14.06 0.70
CA SER A 93 9.15 12.77 0.07
C SER A 93 8.16 12.92 -1.10
N PRO A 94 8.50 12.40 -2.29
CA PRO A 94 7.56 12.31 -3.42
C PRO A 94 6.28 11.51 -3.10
N ARG A 95 6.25 10.81 -1.97
CA ARG A 95 5.10 10.06 -1.45
C ARG A 95 4.07 10.95 -0.76
N LEU A 96 4.46 12.11 -0.21
CA LEU A 96 3.62 12.95 0.63
C LEU A 96 2.25 13.27 0.00
N PRO A 97 2.15 13.65 -1.29
CA PRO A 97 0.86 13.91 -1.92
C PRO A 97 -0.12 12.73 -1.83
N TYR A 98 0.37 11.49 -1.96
CA TYR A 98 -0.44 10.28 -1.88
C TYR A 98 -0.85 9.92 -0.45
N VAL A 99 -0.05 10.29 0.55
CA VAL A 99 -0.42 10.16 1.97
C VAL A 99 -1.52 11.15 2.31
N LEU A 100 -1.40 12.41 1.88
CA LEU A 100 -2.43 13.43 2.10
C LEU A 100 -3.73 13.06 1.39
N LEU A 101 -3.65 12.64 0.12
CA LEU A 101 -4.79 12.10 -0.63
C LEU A 101 -5.50 10.98 0.12
N PHE A 102 -4.75 10.03 0.68
CA PHE A 102 -5.33 8.92 1.44
C PHE A 102 -6.08 9.43 2.67
N LEU A 103 -5.48 10.32 3.46
CA LEU A 103 -6.11 10.89 4.65
C LEU A 103 -7.34 11.72 4.31
N GLU A 104 -7.28 12.52 3.24
CA GLU A 104 -8.40 13.30 2.74
C GLU A 104 -9.55 12.42 2.30
N ARG A 105 -9.28 11.33 1.57
CA ARG A 105 -10.30 10.34 1.20
C ARG A 105 -10.98 9.75 2.43
N GLU A 106 -10.21 9.39 3.47
CA GLU A 106 -10.78 8.86 4.72
C GLU A 106 -11.70 9.87 5.41
N ALA A 107 -11.33 11.16 5.38
CA ALA A 107 -12.13 12.24 5.95
C ALA A 107 -13.40 12.53 5.14
N ARG A 108 -13.32 12.54 3.81
CA ARG A 108 -14.46 12.81 2.91
C ARG A 108 -15.46 11.64 2.87
N TYR A 109 -14.98 10.41 2.98
CA TYR A 109 -15.81 9.20 2.82
C TYR A 109 -15.65 8.22 4.01
N PRO A 110 -16.09 8.59 5.22
CA PRO A 110 -15.91 7.76 6.42
C PRO A 110 -16.65 6.42 6.35
N GLN A 111 -17.68 6.30 5.51
CA GLN A 111 -18.40 5.04 5.29
C GLN A 111 -17.51 3.98 4.61
N GLU A 112 -16.49 4.42 3.86
CA GLU A 112 -15.54 3.55 3.15
C GLU A 112 -14.36 3.14 4.06
N TRP A 113 -14.26 3.73 5.25
CA TRP A 113 -13.14 3.59 6.19
C TRP A 113 -13.10 2.23 6.90
N THR A 114 -14.26 1.64 7.22
CA THR A 114 -14.36 0.38 7.98
C THR A 114 -13.59 -0.77 7.33
N ARG A 115 -13.39 -0.72 6.02
CA ARG A 115 -12.60 -1.70 5.26
C ARG A 115 -11.09 -1.64 5.53
N HIS A 116 -10.57 -0.51 6.00
CA HIS A 116 -9.13 -0.29 6.28
C HIS A 116 -8.81 -0.11 7.78
N ALA A 117 -9.78 -0.38 8.67
CA ALA A 117 -9.61 -0.25 10.12
C ALA A 117 -8.46 -1.12 10.69
N LYS A 118 -8.16 -2.26 10.04
CA LYS A 118 -7.07 -3.17 10.43
C LYS A 118 -5.66 -2.57 10.31
N SER A 119 -5.53 -1.42 9.66
CA SER A 119 -4.24 -0.75 9.44
C SER A 119 -4.07 0.52 10.25
N TRP A 120 -4.88 0.69 11.30
CA TRP A 120 -4.87 1.87 12.15
C TRP A 120 -3.49 2.20 12.74
N GLY A 121 -2.73 1.20 13.19
CA GLY A 121 -1.37 1.42 13.72
C GLY A 121 -0.43 2.08 12.71
N THR A 122 -0.47 1.65 11.44
CA THR A 122 0.35 2.23 10.38
C THR A 122 -0.08 3.66 10.03
N LYS A 123 -1.38 3.94 10.06
CA LYS A 123 -1.92 5.30 9.88
C LYS A 123 -1.48 6.22 11.01
N GLN A 124 -1.58 5.75 12.25
CA GLN A 124 -1.19 6.50 13.43
C GLN A 124 0.30 6.87 13.41
N SER A 125 1.18 5.95 13.02
CA SER A 125 2.61 6.24 12.85
C SER A 125 2.84 7.34 11.81
N LEU A 126 2.17 7.27 10.65
CA LEU A 126 2.29 8.30 9.61
C LEU A 126 1.80 9.67 10.08
N ILE A 127 0.65 9.74 10.75
CA ILE A 127 0.12 11.00 11.28
C ILE A 127 1.10 11.60 12.30
N ARG A 128 1.68 10.77 13.17
CA ARG A 128 2.70 11.23 14.13
C ARG A 128 3.97 11.72 13.45
N ASP A 129 4.42 11.04 12.40
CA ASP A 129 5.60 11.45 11.64
C ASP A 129 5.38 12.77 10.91
N LEU A 130 4.18 12.99 10.35
CA LEU A 130 3.79 14.27 9.76
C LEU A 130 3.70 15.38 10.82
N ALA A 131 3.01 15.13 11.93
CA ALA A 131 2.81 16.12 13.00
C ALA A 131 4.11 16.55 13.69
N ARG A 132 5.15 15.71 13.68
CA ARG A 132 6.48 16.06 14.21
C ARG A 132 7.28 16.96 13.28
N ARG A 133 6.89 17.09 12.01
CA ARG A 133 7.72 17.68 10.94
C ARG A 133 7.03 18.80 10.16
N ILE A 134 5.73 18.97 10.32
CA ILE A 134 4.97 20.13 9.84
C ILE A 134 4.72 21.03 11.06
N PRO A 135 5.29 22.25 11.10
CA PRO A 135 5.12 23.19 12.21
C PRO A 135 3.68 23.72 12.33
#